data_AF-A0A537RMT7-F1
#
_entry.id   AF-A0A537RMT7-F1
#
_cell.length_a   1.000
_cell.length_b   1.000
_cell.length_c   1.000
_cell.angle_alpha   90.00
_cell.angle_beta   90.00
_cell.angle_gamma   90.00
#
_symmetry.space_group_name_H-M   'P 1'
#
loop_
_entity.id
_entity.type
_entity.pdbx_description
1 polymer ?
#
loop_
_entity_poly.entity_id
_entity_poly.type
_entity_poly.pdbx_seq_one_letter_code
_entity_poly.pdbx_strand_id
1 'polypeptide(L)'
;MRGMRGQGALTALRRVDGETGTARAYLQGATEVTLAGVAVVVDCDGALYWPDEGVLAIADLHLEKGSSFAARGVPLPPYDTAATLARLVLRVGRCVPRTVIAQRQLSRPRWACPHGAAADRAALVALQRGRDWIWIAGNHDPDPAIGIGGSFAPM
;
A
#
# COMPACT_ATOMS: atom_id res chain seq x y z
N MET A 1 20.32 -25.39 13.01
CA MET A 1 20.94 -24.31 12.20
C MET A 1 20.60 -24.58 10.73
N ARG A 2 19.68 -23.82 10.13
CA ARG A 2 19.31 -23.97 8.71
C ARG A 2 19.58 -22.64 8.00
N GLY A 3 20.39 -22.73 6.95
CA GLY A 3 21.10 -21.62 6.34
C GLY A 3 20.23 -20.58 5.63
N MET A 4 20.85 -19.39 5.56
CA MET A 4 20.50 -18.21 4.79
C MET A 4 19.92 -18.53 3.40
N ARG A 5 18.69 -18.07 3.16
CA ARG A 5 18.13 -17.85 1.82
C ARG A 5 17.67 -16.40 1.73
N GLY A 6 18.62 -15.49 1.51
CA GLY A 6 18.39 -14.03 1.43
C GLY A 6 18.68 -13.45 0.04
N GLN A 7 18.48 -14.23 -1.04
CA GLN A 7 18.75 -13.82 -2.43
C GLN A 7 17.55 -14.05 -3.37
N GLY A 8 16.40 -14.47 -2.84
CA GLY A 8 15.24 -14.85 -3.63
C GLY A 8 14.34 -13.68 -4.00
N ALA A 9 14.28 -12.65 -3.15
CA ALA A 9 13.21 -11.67 -3.20
C ALA A 9 13.39 -10.64 -4.33
N LEU A 10 14.60 -10.11 -4.50
CA LEU A 10 14.93 -9.25 -5.64
C LEU A 10 14.88 -9.99 -6.98
N THR A 11 15.19 -11.29 -6.96
CA THR A 11 15.11 -12.15 -8.14
C THR A 11 13.65 -12.37 -8.57
N ALA A 12 12.73 -12.53 -7.61
CA ALA A 12 11.30 -12.62 -7.89
C ALA A 12 10.76 -11.33 -8.52
N LEU A 13 11.09 -10.15 -7.99
CA LEU A 13 10.71 -8.86 -8.57
C LEU A 13 11.23 -8.68 -10.00
N ARG A 14 12.46 -9.13 -10.28
CA ARG A 14 13.03 -9.11 -11.63
C ARG A 14 12.32 -10.02 -12.62
N ARG A 15 11.72 -11.13 -12.17
CA ARG A 15 10.99 -12.08 -13.03
C ARG A 15 9.58 -11.61 -13.38
N VAL A 16 8.92 -10.88 -12.48
CA VAL A 16 7.59 -10.31 -12.72
C VAL A 16 7.59 -9.34 -13.91
N ASP A 17 8.73 -8.67 -14.16
CA ASP A 17 8.83 -7.54 -15.07
C ASP A 17 9.38 -7.83 -16.48
N GLY A 18 9.69 -9.09 -16.85
CA GLY A 18 10.12 -9.48 -18.21
C GLY A 18 10.88 -8.38 -18.98
N GLU A 19 12.16 -8.14 -18.66
CA GLU A 19 13.04 -7.14 -19.31
C GLU A 19 12.50 -5.69 -19.45
N THR A 20 11.44 -5.31 -18.75
CA THR A 20 10.90 -3.94 -18.82
C THR A 20 11.50 -3.07 -17.71
N GLY A 21 11.85 -1.81 -18.02
CA GLY A 21 12.57 -0.88 -17.13
C GLY A 21 11.86 -0.50 -15.82
N THR A 22 10.62 -0.94 -15.62
CA THR A 22 9.74 -0.68 -14.48
C THR A 22 10.21 -1.30 -13.16
N ALA A 23 10.72 -2.54 -13.18
CA ALA A 23 11.34 -3.20 -12.01
C ALA A 23 12.58 -2.44 -11.54
N ARG A 24 13.44 -2.07 -12.49
CA ARG A 24 14.71 -1.38 -12.22
C ARG A 24 14.50 -0.06 -11.47
N ALA A 25 13.46 0.68 -11.82
CA ALA A 25 13.09 1.92 -11.14
C ALA A 25 12.45 1.72 -9.76
N TYR A 26 11.92 0.53 -9.43
CA TYR A 26 11.46 0.22 -8.07
C TYR A 26 12.60 -0.19 -7.16
N LEU A 27 13.54 -0.94 -7.70
CA LEU A 27 14.76 -1.30 -6.99
C LEU A 27 15.62 -0.07 -6.66
N GLN A 28 15.44 1.03 -7.38
CA GLN A 28 15.96 2.34 -6.99
C GLN A 28 15.18 2.86 -5.77
N GLY A 29 15.65 2.50 -4.58
CA GLY A 29 15.04 2.86 -3.30
C GLY A 29 14.47 1.68 -2.52
N ALA A 30 14.56 0.47 -3.08
CA ALA A 30 14.19 -0.76 -2.39
C ALA A 30 15.42 -1.65 -2.11
N THR A 31 15.44 -2.31 -0.96
CA THR A 31 16.52 -3.21 -0.55
C THR A 31 15.97 -4.50 0.02
N GLU A 32 16.70 -5.59 -0.16
CA GLU A 32 16.38 -6.88 0.46
C GLU A 32 16.92 -6.90 1.89
N VAL A 33 16.09 -7.32 2.84
CA VAL A 33 16.45 -7.49 4.24
C VAL A 33 15.93 -8.82 4.74
N THR A 34 16.62 -9.40 5.73
CA THR A 34 16.09 -10.54 6.48
C THR A 34 15.38 -10.02 7.72
N LEU A 35 14.06 -10.20 7.78
CA LEU A 35 13.22 -9.81 8.91
C LEU A 35 12.64 -11.07 9.54
N ALA A 36 12.82 -11.29 10.84
CA ALA A 36 12.35 -12.49 11.53
C ALA A 36 12.70 -13.84 10.84
N GLY A 37 13.82 -13.87 10.11
CA GLY A 37 14.28 -15.07 9.37
C GLY A 37 13.70 -15.22 7.96
N VAL A 38 12.87 -14.29 7.48
CA VAL A 38 12.33 -14.29 6.11
C VAL A 38 12.96 -13.18 5.26
N ALA A 39 13.12 -13.45 3.97
CA ALA A 39 13.63 -12.47 3.01
C ALA A 39 12.50 -11.61 2.48
N VAL A 40 12.62 -10.30 2.66
CA VAL A 40 11.62 -9.31 2.23
C VAL A 40 12.30 -8.15 1.52
N VAL A 41 11.57 -7.49 0.64
CA VAL A 41 12.01 -6.25 -0.03
C VAL A 41 11.31 -5.08 0.64
N VAL A 42 12.08 -4.14 1.16
CA VAL A 42 11.56 -2.92 1.79
C VAL A 42 11.98 -1.70 0.99
N ASP A 43 11.16 -0.66 0.98
CA ASP A 43 11.52 0.61 0.34
C ASP A 43 11.30 1.83 1.23
N CYS A 44 11.86 2.96 0.81
CA CYS A 44 11.85 4.22 1.57
C CYS A 44 10.46 4.89 1.67
N ASP A 45 9.49 4.40 0.90
CA ASP A 45 8.11 4.88 0.91
C ASP A 45 7.23 4.10 1.91
N GLY A 46 7.82 3.19 2.70
CA GLY A 46 7.12 2.47 3.76
C GLY A 46 6.35 1.24 3.29
N ALA A 47 6.76 0.60 2.19
CA ALA A 47 6.27 -0.73 1.82
C ALA A 47 7.27 -1.83 2.13
N LEU A 48 6.71 -3.00 2.44
CA LEU A 48 7.38 -4.28 2.58
C LEU A 48 6.71 -5.29 1.66
N TYR A 49 7.47 -5.89 0.76
CA TYR A 49 7.03 -6.99 -0.09
C TYR A 49 7.67 -8.31 0.35
N TRP A 50 6.85 -9.31 0.62
CA TRP A 50 7.24 -10.68 0.93
C TRP A 50 6.89 -11.58 -0.28
N PRO A 51 7.85 -11.84 -1.18
CA PRO A 51 7.57 -12.56 -2.43
C PRO A 51 7.18 -14.02 -2.24
N ASP A 52 7.77 -14.73 -1.28
CA ASP A 52 7.45 -16.15 -1.06
C ASP A 52 5.96 -16.35 -0.71
N GLU A 53 5.35 -15.36 -0.04
CA GLU A 53 3.92 -15.36 0.28
C GLU A 53 3.10 -14.48 -0.68
N GLY A 54 3.74 -13.71 -1.57
CA GLY A 54 3.05 -12.74 -2.42
C GLY A 54 2.29 -11.67 -1.63
N VAL A 55 2.85 -11.23 -0.49
CA VAL A 55 2.23 -10.24 0.41
C VAL A 55 2.90 -8.89 0.25
N LEU A 56 2.11 -7.84 0.05
CA LEU A 56 2.56 -6.45 0.10
C LEU A 56 1.95 -5.77 1.34
N ALA A 57 2.79 -5.45 2.32
CA ALA A 57 2.41 -4.69 3.50
C ALA A 57 2.80 -3.21 3.35
N ILE A 58 1.89 -2.29 3.67
CA ILE A 58 2.08 -0.85 3.51
C ILE A 58 1.59 -0.14 4.77
N ALA A 59 2.48 0.63 5.38
CA ALA A 59 2.16 1.45 6.54
C ALA A 59 1.79 2.89 6.10
N ASP A 60 1.10 3.61 6.98
CA ASP A 60 0.89 5.06 6.90
C ASP A 60 0.29 5.58 5.58
N LEU A 61 -0.75 4.92 5.07
CA LEU A 61 -1.56 5.43 3.97
C LEU A 61 -2.36 6.65 4.43
N HIS A 62 -1.79 7.83 4.20
CA HIS A 62 -2.38 9.14 4.51
C HIS A 62 -3.42 9.57 3.48
N LEU A 63 -4.45 8.76 3.28
CA LEU A 63 -5.58 9.17 2.46
C LEU A 63 -6.35 10.29 3.20
N GLU A 64 -6.69 11.35 2.47
CA GLU A 64 -7.48 12.51 2.93
C GLU A 64 -6.88 13.37 4.07
N LYS A 65 -5.59 13.22 4.42
CA LYS A 65 -4.88 14.09 5.38
C LYS A 65 -5.02 15.56 5.01
N GLY A 66 -4.79 15.91 3.75
CA GLY A 66 -4.88 17.28 3.24
C GLY A 66 -6.29 17.85 3.38
N SER A 67 -7.29 17.04 3.05
CA SER A 67 -8.70 17.38 3.21
C SER A 67 -9.11 17.55 4.68
N SER A 68 -8.59 16.72 5.57
CA SER A 68 -8.87 16.76 7.01
C SER A 68 -8.26 18.00 7.69
N PHE A 69 -7.03 18.35 7.32
CA PHE A 69 -6.39 19.58 7.80
C PHE A 69 -7.07 20.83 7.23
N ALA A 70 -7.47 20.81 5.95
CA ALA A 70 -8.22 21.90 5.33
C ALA A 70 -9.59 22.13 6.03
N ALA A 71 -10.29 21.06 6.41
CA ALA A 71 -11.53 21.14 7.20
C ALA A 71 -11.31 21.76 8.61
N ARG A 72 -10.07 21.79 9.09
CA ARG A 72 -9.64 22.42 10.36
C ARG A 72 -8.94 23.77 10.15
N GLY A 73 -9.04 24.35 8.95
CA GLY A 73 -8.45 25.65 8.63
C GLY A 73 -6.95 25.65 8.36
N VAL A 74 -6.32 24.48 8.23
CA VAL A 74 -4.90 24.34 7.88
C VAL A 74 -4.78 23.88 6.43
N PRO A 75 -4.49 24.77 5.47
CA PRO A 75 -4.39 24.37 4.08
C PRO A 75 -3.13 23.51 3.88
N LEU A 76 -3.35 22.23 3.60
CA LEU A 76 -2.33 21.33 3.06
C LEU A 76 -2.61 21.09 1.56
N PRO A 77 -1.62 20.67 0.76
CA PRO A 77 -1.82 20.37 -0.65
C PRO A 77 -2.99 19.38 -0.85
N PRO A 78 -3.96 19.67 -1.75
CA PRO A 78 -5.22 18.93 -1.86
C PRO A 78 -5.12 17.57 -2.59
N TYR A 79 -3.92 17.14 -2.99
CA TYR A 79 -3.68 15.98 -3.87
C TYR A 79 -3.07 14.77 -3.14
N ASP A 80 -3.13 14.74 -1.82
CA ASP A 80 -2.49 13.72 -1.01
C ASP A 80 -3.01 12.29 -1.29
N THR A 81 -4.31 12.16 -1.53
CA THR A 81 -4.99 10.89 -1.80
C THR A 81 -4.63 10.34 -3.17
N ALA A 82 -4.83 11.12 -4.23
CA ALA A 82 -4.48 10.74 -5.60
C ALA A 82 -2.98 10.42 -5.75
N ALA A 83 -2.10 11.20 -5.12
CA ALA A 83 -0.66 10.95 -5.13
C ALA A 83 -0.27 9.66 -4.37
N THR A 84 -1.00 9.32 -3.30
CA THR A 84 -0.81 8.06 -2.57
C THR A 84 -1.30 6.87 -3.39
N LEU A 85 -2.48 6.96 -4.02
CA LEU A 85 -3.01 5.93 -4.89
C LEU A 85 -2.14 5.69 -6.13
N ALA A 86 -1.59 6.74 -6.75
CA ALA A 86 -0.67 6.61 -7.87
C ALA A 86 0.61 5.84 -7.49
N ARG A 87 1.19 6.13 -6.33
CA ARG A 87 2.34 5.39 -5.79
C ARG A 87 1.99 3.92 -5.50
N LEU A 88 0.78 3.68 -5.01
CA LEU A 88 0.28 2.34 -4.73
C LEU A 88 0.08 1.50 -6.01
N VAL A 89 -0.45 2.11 -7.08
CA VAL A 89 -0.57 1.46 -8.40
C VAL A 89 0.78 0.97 -8.90
N LEU A 90 1.83 1.79 -8.79
CA LEU A 90 3.17 1.40 -9.20
C LEU A 90 3.65 0.17 -8.39
N ARG A 91 3.52 0.20 -7.06
CA ARG A 91 3.94 -0.90 -6.17
C ARG A 91 3.22 -2.21 -6.47
N VAL A 92 1.89 -2.14 -6.56
CA VAL A 92 1.05 -3.30 -6.86
C VAL A 92 1.35 -3.86 -8.26
N GLY A 93 1.57 -3.00 -9.25
CA GLY A 93 1.92 -3.42 -10.60
C GLY A 93 3.29 -4.12 -10.68
N ARG A 94 4.26 -3.69 -9.87
CA ARG A 94 5.62 -4.24 -9.85
C ARG A 94 5.75 -5.52 -9.01
N CYS A 95 5.05 -5.58 -7.88
CA CYS A 95 5.12 -6.73 -6.99
C CYS A 95 4.13 -7.83 -7.38
N VAL A 96 3.02 -7.45 -8.03
CA VAL A 96 1.87 -8.32 -8.35
C VAL A 96 1.47 -9.19 -7.14
N PRO A 97 1.17 -8.56 -5.98
CA PRO A 97 0.87 -9.30 -4.77
C PRO A 97 -0.48 -10.02 -4.90
N ARG A 98 -0.58 -11.17 -4.24
CA ARG A 98 -1.85 -11.87 -4.01
C ARG A 98 -2.64 -11.21 -2.88
N THR A 99 -1.92 -10.73 -1.86
CA THR A 99 -2.52 -10.09 -0.68
C THR A 99 -1.87 -8.74 -0.42
N VAL A 100 -2.69 -7.73 -0.14
CA VAL A 100 -2.25 -6.41 0.29
C VAL A 100 -2.73 -6.17 1.71
N ILE A 101 -1.78 -5.85 2.60
CA ILE A 101 -2.05 -5.45 3.99
C ILE A 101 -1.76 -3.96 4.09
N ALA A 102 -2.73 -3.18 4.53
CA ALA A 102 -2.64 -1.73 4.51
C ALA A 102 -3.09 -1.16 5.85
N GLN A 103 -2.20 -0.39 6.51
CA GLN A 103 -2.57 0.34 7.71
C GLN A 103 -3.37 1.58 7.32
N ARG A 104 -4.59 1.68 7.85
CA ARG A 104 -5.48 2.81 7.60
C ARG A 104 -5.23 3.93 8.62
N GLN A 105 -5.21 5.17 8.15
CA GLN A 105 -5.25 6.36 9.00
C GLN A 105 -6.23 7.39 8.42
N LEU A 106 -7.55 7.12 8.56
CA LEU A 106 -8.57 8.06 8.08
C LEU A 106 -9.09 8.91 9.25
N SER A 107 -9.07 10.23 9.10
CA SER A 107 -9.75 11.13 10.04
C SER A 107 -11.10 11.56 9.46
N ARG A 108 -12.16 10.82 9.84
CA ARG A 108 -13.56 10.89 9.35
C ARG A 108 -13.78 10.42 7.90
N PRO A 109 -14.90 9.74 7.60
CA PRO A 109 -15.16 9.22 6.27
C PRO A 109 -15.66 10.34 5.34
N ARG A 110 -14.77 11.08 4.66
CA ARG A 110 -15.17 11.86 3.47
C ARG A 110 -15.32 10.95 2.24
N TRP A 111 -14.93 9.68 2.34
CA TRP A 111 -15.34 8.63 1.40
C TRP A 111 -16.87 8.52 1.22
N ALA A 112 -17.63 8.84 2.27
CA ALA A 112 -19.09 8.91 2.26
C ALA A 112 -19.64 10.26 1.71
N CYS A 113 -18.77 11.24 1.44
CA CYS A 113 -19.16 12.51 0.87
C CYS A 113 -19.32 12.37 -0.66
N PRO A 114 -20.44 12.82 -1.26
CA PRO A 114 -20.66 12.73 -2.71
C PRO A 114 -19.56 13.40 -3.55
N HIS A 115 -18.91 14.43 -2.98
CA HIS A 115 -17.85 15.21 -3.61
C HIS A 115 -16.43 14.73 -3.26
N GLY A 116 -16.28 13.74 -2.36
CA GLY A 116 -15.03 13.00 -2.20
C GLY A 116 -14.81 12.13 -3.44
N ALA A 117 -13.62 12.18 -4.03
CA ALA A 117 -13.37 11.92 -5.45
C ALA A 117 -13.77 10.50 -5.93
N ALA A 118 -14.77 10.43 -6.81
CA ALA A 118 -15.17 9.19 -7.47
C ALA A 118 -14.00 8.49 -8.21
N ALA A 119 -13.05 9.26 -8.71
CA ALA A 119 -11.83 8.76 -9.34
C ALA A 119 -10.93 7.99 -8.35
N ASP A 120 -10.73 8.51 -7.14
CA ASP A 120 -9.94 7.85 -6.10
C ASP A 120 -10.61 6.54 -5.66
N ARG A 121 -11.95 6.52 -5.60
CA ARG A 121 -12.71 5.29 -5.35
C ARG A 121 -12.52 4.25 -6.44
N ALA A 122 -12.64 4.66 -7.70
CA ALA A 122 -12.43 3.78 -8.83
C ALA A 122 -11.00 3.22 -8.87
N ALA A 123 -10.00 4.05 -8.55
CA ALA A 123 -8.60 3.62 -8.46
C ALA A 123 -8.37 2.60 -7.34
N LEU A 124 -8.93 2.82 -6.15
CA LEU A 124 -8.82 1.85 -5.05
C LEU A 124 -9.51 0.52 -5.39
N VAL A 125 -10.71 0.57 -5.97
CA VAL A 125 -11.41 -0.65 -6.44
C VAL A 125 -10.58 -1.38 -7.48
N ALA A 126 -9.96 -0.66 -8.42
CA ALA A 126 -9.09 -1.28 -9.42
C ALA A 126 -7.87 -1.96 -8.79
N LEU A 127 -7.27 -1.35 -7.76
CA LEU A 127 -6.17 -1.93 -7.00
C LEU A 127 -6.57 -3.22 -6.26
N GLN A 128 -7.78 -3.26 -5.70
CA GLN A 128 -8.30 -4.42 -4.95
C GLN A 128 -8.70 -5.60 -5.83
N ARG A 129 -9.05 -5.38 -7.10
CA ARG A 129 -9.54 -6.46 -7.98
C ARG A 129 -8.54 -7.61 -8.09
N GLY A 130 -9.03 -8.82 -7.81
CA GLY A 130 -8.25 -10.05 -7.90
C GLY A 130 -7.23 -10.24 -6.78
N ARG A 131 -7.35 -9.50 -5.68
CA ARG A 131 -6.42 -9.54 -4.55
C ARG A 131 -7.17 -9.60 -3.24
N ASP A 132 -6.59 -10.30 -2.27
CA ASP A 132 -7.05 -10.20 -0.89
C ASP A 132 -6.56 -8.86 -0.33
N TRP A 133 -7.48 -8.02 0.14
CA TRP A 133 -7.15 -6.71 0.67
C TRP A 133 -7.55 -6.62 2.13
N ILE A 134 -6.56 -6.45 3.01
CA ILE A 134 -6.72 -6.45 4.46
C ILE A 134 -6.35 -5.07 4.98
N TRP A 135 -7.31 -4.41 5.63
CA TRP A 135 -7.08 -3.18 6.36
C TRP A 135 -6.74 -3.49 7.82
N ILE A 136 -5.61 -2.98 8.30
CA ILE A 136 -5.30 -2.92 9.72
C ILE A 136 -5.80 -1.58 10.25
N ALA A 137 -6.66 -1.61 11.25
CA ALA A 137 -7.18 -0.41 11.88
C ALA A 137 -6.04 0.42 12.50
N GLY A 138 -6.00 1.72 12.20
CA GLY A 138 -5.09 2.64 12.89
C GLY A 138 -5.63 3.03 14.25
N ASN A 139 -4.74 3.54 15.13
CA ASN A 139 -5.07 3.95 16.51
C ASN A 139 -6.18 5.02 16.64
N HIS A 140 -6.61 5.63 15.54
CA HIS A 140 -7.62 6.70 15.51
C HIS A 140 -8.84 6.36 14.65
N ASP A 141 -9.01 5.10 14.23
CA ASP A 141 -10.15 4.65 13.43
C ASP A 141 -11.28 4.12 14.34
N PRO A 142 -12.37 4.86 14.58
CA PRO A 142 -13.45 4.41 15.48
C PRO A 142 -14.38 3.35 14.86
N ASP A 143 -14.28 3.07 13.56
CA ASP A 143 -15.16 2.14 12.83
C ASP A 143 -14.47 1.69 11.52
N PRO A 144 -14.58 0.42 11.05
CA PRO A 144 -14.23 0.06 9.68
C PRO A 144 -14.85 1.04 8.68
N ALA A 145 -14.01 1.66 7.84
CA ALA A 145 -14.49 2.60 6.83
C ALA A 145 -15.52 1.91 5.93
N ILE A 146 -16.77 2.36 6.00
CA ILE A 146 -17.83 1.88 5.12
C ILE A 146 -17.50 2.33 3.68
N GLY A 147 -17.49 1.39 2.75
CA GLY A 147 -17.44 1.66 1.31
C GLY A 147 -16.06 1.58 0.64
N ILE A 148 -14.97 1.30 1.37
CA ILE A 148 -13.62 1.17 0.77
C ILE A 148 -13.28 -0.25 0.28
N GLY A 149 -14.14 -1.24 0.51
CA GLY A 149 -13.88 -2.65 0.16
C GLY A 149 -12.80 -3.31 1.03
N GLY A 150 -12.51 -4.60 0.76
CA GLY A 150 -11.56 -5.40 1.55
C GLY A 150 -12.13 -5.91 2.89
N SER A 151 -11.30 -6.65 3.62
CA SER A 151 -11.57 -7.12 4.98
C SER A 151 -10.84 -6.24 6.01
N PHE A 152 -11.28 -6.29 7.26
CA PHE A 152 -10.72 -5.50 8.36
C PHE A 152 -10.23 -6.44 9.46
N ALA A 153 -9.01 -6.20 9.94
CA ALA A 153 -8.45 -6.89 11.08
C ALA A 153 -8.21 -5.89 12.23
N PRO A 154 -8.58 -6.26 13.48
CA PRO A 154 -8.22 -5.47 14.66
C PRO A 154 -6.70 -5.54 14.91
N MET A 155 -6.17 -4.56 15.66
CA MET A 155 -4.81 -4.59 16.19
C MET A 155 -4.71 -5.55 17.38
#